data_AF-A0A921LG69-F1
#
_entry.id   AF-A0A921LG69-F1
#
_cell.length_a   1.000
_cell.length_b   1.000
_cell.length_c   1.000
_cell.angle_alpha   90.00
_cell.angle_beta   90.00
_cell.angle_gamma   90.00
#
_symmetry.space_group_name_H-M   'P 1'
#
loop_
_entity.id
_entity.type
_entity.pdbx_description
1 polymer ?
#
loop_
_entity_poly.entity_id
_entity_poly.type
_entity_poly.pdbx_seq_one_letter_code
_entity_poly.pdbx_strand_id
1 'polypeptide(L)'
;MFKRKIRPAQEEMTGVLYSALFLLIWYAGLLRGILTSGFQSSYMLFLAAGLIPLFTAVQTVRRALFYRRQREEIKAAGNVSRGRIVNVIMKSSPYEDSHHRTRYRRYYFLEAEVADPVTGVINRMESPAYSRPIHRYLASPEVTVYTDRTGWKHYMDDFQWKERKSDPGIFEENRVFDEYGTGALVCKVLVIIVMLFMLFHILFPGS
;
A
#
# COMPACT_ATOMS: atom_id res chain seq x y z
N MET A 1 19.30 -7.90 -10.58
CA MET A 1 19.01 -7.09 -9.37
C MET A 1 17.56 -6.62 -9.43
N PHE A 2 16.69 -7.12 -8.56
CA PHE A 2 15.34 -6.55 -8.42
C PHE A 2 15.49 -5.14 -7.84
N LYS A 3 15.26 -4.10 -8.66
CA LYS A 3 15.14 -2.72 -8.15
C LYS A 3 13.96 -2.70 -7.18
N ARG A 4 14.24 -2.57 -5.88
CA ARG A 4 13.21 -2.39 -4.86
C ARG A 4 12.47 -1.09 -5.18
N LYS A 5 11.19 -1.18 -5.55
CA LYS A 5 10.35 -0.01 -5.82
C LYS A 5 9.32 0.11 -4.72
N ILE A 6 9.61 0.90 -3.68
CA ILE A 6 8.62 1.25 -2.67
C ILE A 6 7.69 2.29 -3.29
N ARG A 7 6.38 2.00 -3.24
CA ARG A 7 5.36 2.88 -3.81
C ARG A 7 4.76 3.75 -2.69
N PRO A 8 4.32 4.98 -3.00
CA PRO A 8 3.50 5.77 -2.07
C PRO A 8 2.26 4.99 -1.65
N ALA A 9 1.76 5.25 -0.45
CA ALA A 9 0.60 4.55 0.13
C ALA A 9 -0.66 4.60 -0.75
N GLN A 10 -0.79 5.65 -1.57
CA GLN A 10 -1.90 5.83 -2.51
C GLN A 10 -1.82 4.90 -3.74
N GLU A 11 -0.62 4.48 -4.13
CA GLU A 11 -0.36 3.56 -5.26
C GLU A 11 -0.30 2.08 -4.83
N GLU A 12 -0.33 1.82 -3.52
CA GLU A 12 -0.31 0.48 -2.96
C GLU A 12 -1.66 -0.21 -3.15
N MET A 13 -1.60 -1.45 -3.64
CA MET A 13 -2.76 -2.35 -3.78
C MET A 13 -2.85 -3.28 -2.56
N THR A 14 -2.65 -2.72 -1.37
CA THR A 14 -2.61 -3.49 -0.11
C THR A 14 -3.94 -4.20 0.10
N GLY A 15 -3.90 -5.52 0.28
CA GLY A 15 -5.09 -6.34 0.52
C GLY A 15 -5.79 -6.85 -0.74
N VAL A 16 -5.49 -6.33 -1.95
CA VAL A 16 -6.15 -6.77 -3.19
C VAL A 16 -5.90 -8.25 -3.48
N LEU A 17 -4.67 -8.73 -3.30
CA LEU A 17 -4.35 -10.16 -3.48
C LEU A 17 -5.16 -11.05 -2.54
N TYR A 18 -5.30 -10.61 -1.28
CA TYR A 18 -6.07 -11.34 -0.29
C TYR A 18 -7.56 -11.37 -0.65
N SER A 19 -8.13 -10.22 -1.05
CA SER A 19 -9.51 -10.14 -1.53
C SER A 19 -9.73 -11.02 -2.77
N ALA A 20 -8.78 -11.06 -3.70
CA ALA A 20 -8.87 -11.91 -4.90
C ALA A 20 -8.89 -13.40 -4.56
N LEU A 21 -8.00 -13.86 -3.67
CA LEU A 21 -7.96 -15.24 -3.19
C LEU A 21 -9.24 -15.61 -2.42
N PHE A 22 -9.71 -14.71 -1.56
CA PHE A 22 -10.97 -14.88 -0.84
C PHE A 22 -12.13 -15.07 -1.82
N LEU A 23 -12.26 -14.20 -2.82
CA LEU A 23 -13.33 -14.28 -3.83
C LEU A 23 -13.27 -15.58 -4.61
N LEU A 24 -12.06 -16.01 -5.02
CA LEU A 24 -11.88 -17.26 -5.76
C LEU A 24 -12.37 -18.45 -4.93
N ILE A 25 -11.95 -18.56 -3.67
CA ILE A 25 -12.35 -19.65 -2.77
C ILE A 25 -13.85 -19.57 -2.44
N TRP A 26 -14.37 -18.36 -2.20
CA TRP A 26 -15.77 -18.13 -1.88
C TRP A 26 -16.71 -18.56 -3.00
N TYR A 27 -16.48 -18.09 -4.23
CA TYR A 27 -17.32 -18.43 -5.37
C TYR A 27 -17.11 -19.89 -5.82
N ALA A 28 -15.92 -20.47 -5.66
CA ALA A 28 -15.71 -21.90 -5.90
C ALA A 28 -16.53 -22.78 -4.94
N GLY A 29 -16.57 -22.40 -3.65
CA GLY A 29 -17.40 -23.08 -2.65
C GLY A 29 -18.90 -22.98 -2.96
N LEU A 30 -19.37 -21.78 -3.34
CA LEU A 30 -20.77 -21.57 -3.73
C LEU A 30 -21.15 -22.36 -4.98
N LEU A 31 -20.31 -22.33 -6.02
CA LEU A 31 -20.56 -23.07 -7.26
C LEU A 31 -20.65 -24.57 -6.99
N ARG A 32 -19.72 -25.11 -6.18
CA ARG A 32 -19.76 -26.51 -5.76
C ARG A 32 -21.03 -26.83 -4.99
N GLY A 33 -21.40 -26.02 -4.01
CA GLY A 33 -22.63 -26.20 -3.22
C GLY A 33 -23.86 -26.26 -4.12
N ILE A 34 -23.96 -25.37 -5.11
CA ILE A 34 -25.05 -25.35 -6.08
C ILE A 34 -25.03 -26.62 -6.95
N LEU A 35 -23.86 -27.08 -7.39
CA LEU A 35 -23.72 -28.30 -8.21
C LEU A 35 -24.05 -29.58 -7.44
N THR A 36 -23.77 -29.65 -6.13
CA THR A 36 -23.98 -30.86 -5.32
C THR A 36 -25.36 -30.92 -4.66
N SER A 37 -25.91 -29.77 -4.25
CA SER A 37 -27.14 -29.69 -3.44
C SER A 37 -28.30 -28.97 -4.12
N GLY A 38 -28.11 -28.52 -5.36
CA GLY A 38 -29.08 -27.70 -6.10
C GLY A 38 -29.08 -26.24 -5.63
N PHE A 39 -29.84 -25.40 -6.34
CA PHE A 39 -29.92 -23.97 -6.02
C PHE A 39 -30.91 -23.70 -4.88
N GLN A 40 -30.39 -23.25 -3.74
CA GLN A 40 -31.15 -22.78 -2.58
C GLN A 40 -31.19 -21.25 -2.51
N SER A 41 -32.29 -20.68 -1.99
CA SER A 41 -32.46 -19.22 -1.84
C SER A 41 -31.40 -18.58 -0.94
N SER A 42 -30.86 -19.32 0.02
CA SER A 42 -29.75 -18.90 0.88
C SER A 42 -28.49 -18.53 0.08
N TYR A 43 -28.21 -19.21 -1.05
CA TYR A 43 -27.06 -18.90 -1.90
C TYR A 43 -27.16 -17.52 -2.56
N MET A 44 -28.36 -16.96 -2.77
CA MET A 44 -28.49 -15.58 -3.26
C MET A 44 -27.87 -14.57 -2.30
N LEU A 45 -28.08 -14.75 -0.99
CA LEU A 45 -27.50 -13.88 0.03
C LEU A 45 -25.98 -13.99 0.04
N PHE A 46 -25.42 -15.20 -0.10
CA PHE A 46 -23.97 -15.41 -0.13
C PHE A 46 -23.31 -14.92 -1.43
N LEU A 47 -24.01 -15.03 -2.57
CA LEU A 47 -23.58 -14.43 -3.85
C LEU A 47 -23.54 -12.90 -3.75
N ALA A 48 -24.57 -12.30 -3.15
CA ALA A 48 -24.66 -10.87 -2.93
C ALA A 48 -23.61 -10.37 -1.93
N ALA A 49 -23.39 -11.08 -0.82
CA ALA A 49 -22.39 -10.74 0.18
C ALA A 49 -20.96 -10.75 -0.41
N GLY A 50 -20.66 -11.67 -1.34
CA GLY A 50 -19.38 -11.73 -2.04
C GLY A 50 -19.09 -10.52 -2.95
N LEU A 51 -20.11 -9.75 -3.37
CA LEU A 51 -19.93 -8.55 -4.18
C LEU A 51 -19.28 -7.39 -3.40
N ILE A 52 -19.50 -7.32 -2.09
CA ILE A 52 -18.95 -6.26 -1.23
C ILE A 52 -17.40 -6.28 -1.28
N PRO A 53 -16.69 -7.38 -0.95
CA PRO A 53 -15.24 -7.43 -1.05
C PRO A 53 -14.73 -7.26 -2.49
N LEU A 54 -15.47 -7.72 -3.50
CA LEU A 54 -15.13 -7.46 -4.90
C LEU A 54 -15.14 -5.96 -5.22
N PHE A 55 -16.19 -5.25 -4.83
CA PHE A 55 -16.31 -3.82 -5.05
C PHE A 55 -15.16 -3.06 -4.38
N THR A 56 -14.87 -3.36 -3.11
CA THR A 56 -13.76 -2.71 -2.37
C THR A 56 -12.39 -2.97 -3.03
N ALA A 57 -12.15 -4.20 -3.52
CA ALA A 57 -10.93 -4.54 -4.24
C ALA A 57 -10.81 -3.75 -5.55
N VAL A 58 -11.88 -3.69 -6.36
CA VAL A 58 -11.91 -2.92 -7.61
C VAL A 58 -11.66 -1.43 -7.35
N GLN A 59 -12.29 -0.84 -6.34
CA GLN A 59 -12.05 0.57 -5.99
C GLN A 59 -10.60 0.83 -5.59
N THR A 60 -10.01 -0.07 -4.80
CA THR A 60 -8.61 0.03 -4.37
C THR A 60 -7.66 -0.05 -5.58
N VAL A 61 -7.93 -0.97 -6.52
CA VAL A 61 -7.16 -1.10 -7.77
C VAL A 61 -7.31 0.14 -8.64
N ARG A 62 -8.54 0.64 -8.86
CA ARG A 62 -8.81 1.85 -9.65
C ARG A 62 -8.06 3.05 -9.09
N ARG A 63 -8.16 3.28 -7.77
CA ARG A 63 -7.42 4.34 -7.08
C ARG A 63 -5.91 4.20 -7.29
N ALA A 64 -5.36 3.01 -7.07
CA ALA A 64 -3.92 2.76 -7.24
C ALA A 64 -3.45 2.97 -8.69
N LEU A 65 -4.24 2.55 -9.68
CA LEU A 65 -3.93 2.76 -11.09
C LEU A 65 -4.00 4.23 -11.50
N PHE A 66 -4.98 4.98 -10.96
CA PHE A 66 -5.11 6.40 -11.20
C PHE A 66 -3.87 7.18 -10.72
N TYR A 67 -3.42 6.94 -9.49
CA TYR A 67 -2.19 7.58 -8.97
C TYR A 67 -0.93 7.14 -9.70
N ARG A 68 -0.87 5.88 -10.17
CA ARG A 68 0.25 5.42 -11.02
C ARG A 68 0.28 6.16 -12.36
N ARG A 69 -0.88 6.36 -13.00
CA ARG A 69 -0.96 7.14 -14.25
C ARG A 69 -0.52 8.58 -14.03
N GLN A 70 -1.03 9.26 -12.99
CA GLN A 70 -0.58 10.62 -12.65
C GLN A 70 0.93 10.71 -12.44
N ARG A 71 1.52 9.72 -11.76
CA ARG A 71 2.97 9.68 -11.59
C ARG A 71 3.72 9.57 -12.91
N GLU A 72 3.30 8.66 -13.80
CA GLU A 72 3.96 8.50 -15.09
C GLU A 72 3.76 9.75 -15.98
N GLU A 73 2.60 10.40 -15.91
CA GLU A 73 2.35 11.70 -16.58
C GLU A 73 3.30 12.80 -16.07
N ILE A 74 3.45 12.93 -14.75
CA ILE A 74 4.35 13.92 -14.13
C ILE A 74 5.81 13.62 -14.50
N LYS A 75 6.21 12.36 -14.59
CA LYS A 75 7.56 12.01 -15.05
C LYS A 75 7.80 12.30 -16.51
N ALA A 76 6.79 12.08 -17.35
CA ALA A 76 6.92 12.28 -18.80
C ALA A 76 6.88 13.76 -19.18
N ALA A 77 6.07 14.56 -18.49
CA ALA A 77 5.78 15.96 -18.87
C ALA A 77 6.32 17.01 -17.89
N GLY A 78 6.76 16.60 -16.71
CA GLY A 78 7.26 17.48 -15.65
C GLY A 78 8.74 17.81 -15.76
N ASN A 79 9.16 18.78 -14.96
CA ASN A 79 10.54 19.19 -14.84
C ASN A 79 11.30 18.24 -13.92
N VAL A 80 12.51 17.86 -14.34
CA VAL A 80 13.40 16.97 -13.59
C VAL A 80 14.45 17.81 -12.89
N SER A 81 14.64 17.59 -11.59
CA SER A 81 15.69 18.24 -10.82
C SER A 81 16.31 17.27 -9.82
N ARG A 82 17.61 17.42 -9.57
CA ARG A 82 18.28 16.67 -8.50
C ARG A 82 18.04 17.37 -7.17
N GLY A 83 17.64 16.59 -6.18
CA GLY A 83 17.42 17.04 -4.82
C GLY A 83 18.21 16.20 -3.82
N ARG A 84 18.25 16.71 -2.60
CA ARG A 84 18.81 15.99 -1.45
C ARG A 84 17.74 15.90 -0.36
N ILE A 85 17.47 14.68 0.09
CA ILE A 85 16.58 14.42 1.22
C ILE A 85 17.27 14.96 2.47
N VAL A 86 16.64 15.94 3.11
CA VAL A 86 17.17 16.58 4.32
C VAL A 86 16.44 16.14 5.58
N ASN A 87 15.19 15.68 5.45
CA ASN A 87 14.37 15.36 6.59
C ASN A 87 13.27 14.34 6.26
N VAL A 88 12.70 13.74 7.30
CA VAL A 88 11.58 12.80 7.24
C VAL A 88 10.52 13.23 8.24
N ILE A 89 9.35 13.61 7.75
CA ILE A 89 8.23 14.00 8.58
C ILE A 89 7.33 12.78 8.80
N MET A 90 7.13 12.40 10.06
CA MET A 90 6.18 11.37 10.44
C MET A 90 4.86 12.02 10.83
N LYS A 91 3.79 11.75 10.08
CA LYS A 91 2.43 12.20 10.41
C LYS A 91 1.59 11.00 10.84
N SER A 92 0.97 11.07 12.01
CA SER A 92 0.03 10.07 12.51
C SER A 92 -1.40 10.52 12.24
N SER A 93 -2.14 9.80 11.40
CA SER A 93 -3.57 10.04 11.20
C SER A 93 -4.37 9.11 12.11
N PRO A 94 -5.30 9.62 12.94
CA PRO A 94 -6.22 8.78 13.67
C PRO A 94 -7.17 8.06 12.71
N TYR A 95 -7.49 6.81 13.01
CA TYR A 95 -8.59 6.07 12.41
C TYR A 95 -9.36 5.33 13.51
N GLU A 96 -10.67 5.24 13.36
CA GLU A 96 -11.49 4.43 14.25
C GLU A 96 -11.41 2.96 13.81
N ASP A 97 -11.01 2.11 14.75
CA ASP A 97 -11.16 0.67 14.59
C ASP A 97 -12.63 0.27 14.76
N SER A 98 -13.00 -0.91 14.26
CA SER A 98 -14.30 -1.56 14.44
C SER A 98 -14.82 -1.62 15.90
N HIS A 99 -13.94 -1.44 16.87
CA HIS A 99 -14.24 -1.36 18.30
C HIS A 99 -14.26 0.08 18.86
N HIS A 100 -14.46 1.10 18.02
CA HIS A 100 -14.48 2.53 18.40
C HIS A 100 -13.23 2.98 19.17
N ARG A 101 -12.10 2.30 18.95
CA ARG A 101 -10.81 2.70 19.52
C ARG A 101 -10.08 3.55 18.49
N THR A 102 -9.69 4.75 18.89
CA THR A 102 -8.81 5.60 18.09
C THR A 102 -7.44 4.93 17.98
N ARG A 103 -7.13 4.44 16.79
CA ARG A 103 -5.79 3.95 16.44
C ARG A 103 -5.09 4.95 15.56
N TYR A 104 -3.77 4.96 15.60
CA TYR A 104 -2.97 5.87 14.79
C TYR A 104 -2.31 5.11 13.65
N ARG A 105 -2.53 5.57 12.42
CA ARG A 105 -1.79 5.11 11.25
C ARG A 105 -0.67 6.10 10.95
N ARG A 106 0.56 5.60 10.88
CA ARG A 106 1.75 6.43 10.61
C ARG A 106 2.00 6.48 9.11
N TYR A 107 2.22 7.70 8.62
CA TYR A 107 2.64 7.98 7.27
C TYR A 107 3.97 8.74 7.31
N TYR A 108 4.89 8.37 6.42
CA TYR A 108 6.20 8.95 6.31
C TYR A 108 6.27 9.82 5.07
N PHE A 109 6.65 11.07 5.23
CA PHE A 109 6.84 12.04 4.17
C PHE A 109 8.33 12.40 4.12
N LEU A 110 8.92 12.40 2.93
CA LEU A 110 10.30 12.81 2.73
C LEU A 110 10.31 14.30 2.37
N GLU A 111 11.20 15.06 2.98
CA GLU A 111 11.44 16.46 2.65
C GLU A 111 12.79 16.53 1.94
N ALA A 112 12.76 17.01 0.69
CA ALA A 112 13.96 17.18 -0.12
C ALA A 112 14.18 18.65 -0.44
N GLU A 113 15.43 19.08 -0.32
CA GLU A 113 15.89 20.37 -0.82
C GLU A 113 16.29 20.24 -2.28
N VAL A 114 15.70 21.08 -3.12
CA VAL A 114 15.94 21.15 -4.56
C VAL A 114 16.35 22.57 -4.89
N ALA A 115 17.54 22.73 -5.46
CA ALA A 115 17.98 24.03 -5.96
C ALA A 115 17.27 24.31 -7.29
N ASP A 116 16.65 25.48 -7.40
CA ASP A 116 16.10 25.95 -8.66
C ASP A 116 17.26 26.18 -9.67
N PRO A 117 17.24 25.54 -10.85
CA PRO A 117 18.30 25.66 -11.83
C PRO A 117 18.46 27.08 -12.40
N VAL A 118 17.43 27.93 -12.30
CA VAL A 118 17.44 29.30 -12.84
C VAL A 118 17.83 30.31 -11.77
N THR A 119 17.24 30.21 -10.59
CA THR A 119 17.41 31.22 -9.52
C THR A 119 18.45 30.84 -8.46
N GLY A 120 18.84 29.56 -8.39
CA GLY A 120 19.70 29.04 -7.33
C GLY A 120 19.02 28.96 -5.96
N VAL A 121 17.74 29.35 -5.86
CA VAL A 121 16.98 29.31 -4.61
C VAL A 121 16.71 27.86 -4.21
N ILE A 122 16.95 27.54 -2.95
CA ILE A 122 16.69 26.21 -2.40
C ILE A 122 15.22 26.15 -2.00
N ASN A 123 14.47 25.29 -2.68
CA ASN A 123 13.07 25.00 -2.36
C ASN A 123 12.96 23.67 -1.63
N ARG A 124 12.10 23.63 -0.62
CA ARG A 124 11.78 22.39 0.11
C ARG A 124 10.53 21.78 -0.49
N MET A 125 10.64 20.52 -0.91
CA MET A 125 9.55 19.77 -1.51
C MET A 125 9.22 18.55 -0.66
N GLU A 126 7.94 18.38 -0.34
CA GLU A 126 7.43 17.22 0.41
C GLU A 126 7.02 16.10 -0.58
N SER A 127 7.41 14.87 -0.29
CA SER A 127 7.02 13.69 -1.07
C SER A 127 5.57 13.29 -0.80
N PRO A 128 4.94 12.49 -1.68
CA PRO A 128 3.74 11.75 -1.32
C PRO A 128 3.95 10.87 -0.09
N ALA A 129 2.85 10.55 0.61
CA ALA A 129 2.87 9.74 1.83
C ALA A 129 3.31 8.29 1.56
N TYR A 130 4.26 7.78 2.34
CA TYR A 130 4.66 6.38 2.36
C TYR A 130 4.09 5.66 3.59
N SER A 131 3.58 4.43 3.40
CA SER A 131 3.03 3.60 4.49
C SER A 131 4.12 2.91 5.32
N ARG A 132 5.35 2.87 4.80
CA ARG A 132 6.53 2.24 5.41
C ARG A 132 7.62 3.29 5.63
N PRO A 133 8.51 3.10 6.63
CA PRO A 133 9.62 4.00 6.88
C PRO A 133 10.68 3.89 5.77
N ILE A 134 10.44 4.54 4.63
CA ILE A 134 11.28 4.46 3.42
C ILE A 134 12.74 4.85 3.69
N HIS A 135 12.96 5.84 4.57
CA HIS A 135 14.28 6.35 4.96
C HIS A 135 15.23 5.28 5.52
N ARG A 136 14.71 4.21 6.15
CA ARG A 136 15.53 3.12 6.70
C ARG A 136 16.21 2.28 5.60
N TYR A 137 15.67 2.31 4.40
CA TYR A 137 16.12 1.51 3.27
C TYR A 137 16.98 2.29 2.27
N LEU A 138 17.16 3.60 2.49
CA LEU A 138 17.95 4.48 1.63
C LEU A 138 19.43 4.43 2.01
N ALA A 139 20.29 4.31 1.00
CA ALA A 139 21.74 4.34 1.12
C ALA A 139 22.32 5.75 0.95
N SER A 140 21.64 6.61 0.18
CA SER A 140 22.07 7.99 -0.08
C SER A 140 20.88 8.94 0.05
N PRO A 141 21.10 10.18 0.53
CA PRO A 141 20.06 11.20 0.54
C PRO A 141 19.79 11.79 -0.85
N GLU A 142 20.57 11.45 -1.87
CA GLU A 142 20.34 11.92 -3.24
C GLU A 142 19.05 11.34 -3.84
N VAL A 143 18.25 12.20 -4.46
CA VAL A 143 16.97 11.82 -5.06
C VAL A 143 16.68 12.64 -6.30
N THR A 144 15.98 12.05 -7.27
CA THR A 144 15.44 12.79 -8.41
C THR A 144 14.04 13.25 -8.09
N VAL A 145 13.79 14.57 -8.19
CA VAL A 145 12.47 15.17 -7.97
C VAL A 145 11.87 15.57 -9.31
N TYR A 146 10.66 15.07 -9.56
CA TYR A 146 9.84 15.39 -10.71
C TYR A 146 8.75 16.35 -10.25
N THR A 147 8.73 17.53 -10.84
CA THR A 147 7.73 18.55 -10.55
C THR A 147 6.79 18.70 -11.73
N ASP A 148 5.49 18.66 -11.46
CA ASP A 148 4.48 18.91 -12.48
C ASP A 148 4.62 20.33 -13.08
N ARG A 149 4.08 20.55 -14.27
CA ARG A 149 4.12 21.85 -14.97
C ARG A 149 3.51 22.99 -14.16
N THR A 150 2.55 22.66 -13.30
CA THR A 150 1.89 23.61 -12.41
C THR A 150 2.76 24.01 -11.22
N GLY A 151 3.80 23.24 -10.89
CA GLY A 151 4.63 23.44 -9.71
C GLY A 151 4.02 22.95 -8.39
N TRP A 152 2.80 22.41 -8.39
CA TRP A 152 2.08 22.02 -7.17
C TRP A 152 2.28 20.57 -6.74
N LYS A 153 2.50 19.67 -7.71
CA LYS A 153 2.67 18.24 -7.45
C LYS A 153 4.12 17.85 -7.68
N HIS A 154 4.66 17.13 -6.71
CA HIS A 154 6.04 16.65 -6.74
C HIS A 154 6.06 15.15 -6.51
N TYR A 155 6.93 14.47 -7.24
CA TYR A 155 7.22 13.05 -7.06
C TYR A 155 8.71 12.83 -6.93
N MET A 156 9.11 11.98 -6.01
CA MET A 156 10.49 11.60 -5.80
C MET A 156 10.73 10.20 -6.36
N ASP A 157 11.81 10.00 -7.11
CA ASP A 157 12.23 8.71 -7.66
C ASP A 157 13.75 8.55 -7.72
N ASP A 158 14.22 7.42 -8.24
CA ASP A 158 15.63 7.06 -8.38
C ASP A 158 16.41 7.05 -7.05
N PHE A 159 15.70 6.66 -5.99
CA PHE A 159 16.28 6.38 -4.70
C PHE A 159 17.42 5.35 -4.80
N GLN A 160 18.54 5.66 -4.12
CA GLN A 160 19.62 4.71 -3.93
C GLN A 160 19.30 3.83 -2.71
N TRP A 161 19.17 2.53 -2.93
CA TRP A 161 18.77 1.57 -1.91
C TRP A 161 19.99 0.92 -1.25
N LYS A 162 19.88 0.64 0.05
CA LYS A 162 20.85 -0.20 0.75
C LYS A 162 20.88 -1.61 0.16
N GLU A 163 22.06 -2.20 0.09
CA GLU A 163 22.21 -3.61 -0.26
C GLU A 163 21.81 -4.50 0.91
N ARG A 164 22.24 -4.13 2.12
CA ARG A 164 21.95 -4.85 3.37
C ARG A 164 21.25 -3.94 4.37
N LYS A 165 20.43 -4.55 5.23
CA LYS A 165 19.72 -3.82 6.31
C LYS A 165 20.70 -3.19 7.31
N SER A 166 21.87 -3.82 7.50
CA SER A 166 22.93 -3.38 8.40
C SER A 166 23.72 -2.17 7.90
N ASP A 167 23.59 -1.79 6.62
CA ASP A 167 24.34 -0.67 6.07
C ASP A 167 23.90 0.64 6.74
N PRO A 168 24.82 1.59 6.97
CA PRO A 168 24.48 2.86 7.61
C PRO A 168 23.37 3.58 6.82
N GLY A 169 22.39 4.14 7.54
CA GLY A 169 21.31 4.91 6.96
C GLY A 169 21.67 6.35 6.69
N ILE A 170 20.78 7.04 5.97
CA ILE A 170 20.89 8.48 5.70
C ILE A 170 20.59 9.36 6.92
N PHE A 171 19.98 8.80 7.96
CA PHE A 171 19.68 9.46 9.24
C PHE A 171 20.12 8.57 10.40
N GLU A 172 20.56 9.17 11.50
CA GLU A 172 20.85 8.47 12.75
C GLU A 172 19.58 7.76 13.26
N GLU A 173 19.68 6.45 13.47
CA GLU A 173 18.53 5.60 13.76
C GLU A 173 17.97 5.87 15.16
N ASN A 174 16.87 6.63 15.23
CA ASN A 174 15.96 6.50 16.36
C ASN A 174 15.19 5.17 16.23
N ARG A 175 15.34 4.31 17.25
CA ARG A 175 14.62 3.04 17.37
C ARG A 175 13.12 3.33 17.47
N VAL A 176 12.39 3.17 16.37
CA VAL A 176 10.92 3.33 16.35
C VAL A 176 10.27 1.95 16.34
N PHE A 177 9.39 1.76 17.33
CA PHE A 177 8.58 0.57 17.64
C PHE A 177 7.69 0.14 16.46
N ASP A 178 7.75 -1.15 16.10
CA ASP A 178 6.93 -1.78 15.07
C ASP A 178 5.54 -2.11 15.63
N GLU A 179 4.54 -1.32 15.26
CA GLU A 179 3.17 -1.54 15.73
C GLU A 179 2.38 -2.33 14.69
N TYR A 180 2.60 -3.65 14.65
CA TYR A 180 1.63 -4.58 14.07
C TYR A 180 0.43 -4.64 15.02
N GLY A 181 -0.61 -3.83 14.72
CA GLY A 181 -1.85 -3.82 15.48
C GLY A 181 -2.50 -5.21 15.54
N THR A 182 -2.52 -5.81 16.73
CA THR A 182 -2.95 -7.19 17.01
C THR A 182 -4.38 -7.50 16.54
N GLY A 183 -5.26 -6.50 16.47
CA GLY A 183 -6.66 -6.67 16.04
C GLY A 183 -6.84 -7.06 14.57
N ALA A 184 -6.02 -6.50 13.67
CA ALA A 184 -6.04 -6.87 12.25
C ALA A 184 -5.48 -8.28 12.02
N LEU A 185 -4.66 -8.77 12.95
CA LEU A 185 -4.08 -10.11 12.92
C LEU A 185 -5.13 -11.15 13.33
N VAL A 186 -5.95 -10.87 14.36
CA VAL A 186 -7.05 -11.75 14.79
C VAL A 186 -8.10 -11.90 13.69
N CYS A 187 -8.60 -10.80 13.10
CA CYS A 187 -9.54 -10.90 11.98
C CYS A 187 -8.95 -11.64 10.78
N LYS A 188 -7.68 -11.41 10.44
CA LYS A 188 -6.99 -12.17 9.38
C LYS A 188 -6.92 -13.66 9.71
N VAL A 189 -6.57 -14.02 10.95
CA VAL A 189 -6.50 -15.41 11.40
C VAL A 189 -7.87 -16.07 11.31
N LEU A 190 -8.93 -15.40 11.77
CA LEU A 190 -10.29 -15.92 11.73
C LEU A 190 -10.76 -16.16 10.29
N VAL A 191 -10.52 -15.21 9.39
CA VAL A 191 -10.86 -15.39 7.97
C VAL A 191 -9.99 -16.46 7.30
N ILE A 192 -8.71 -16.60 7.67
CA ILE A 192 -7.86 -17.70 7.21
C ILE A 192 -8.42 -19.05 7.68
N ILE A 193 -8.86 -19.16 8.94
CA ILE A 193 -9.48 -20.38 9.48
C ILE A 193 -10.74 -20.72 8.70
N VAL A 194 -11.62 -19.76 8.45
CA VAL A 194 -12.83 -19.96 7.63
C VAL A 194 -12.47 -20.38 6.20
N MET A 195 -11.47 -19.75 5.59
CA MET A 195 -10.99 -20.13 4.24
C MET A 195 -10.42 -21.56 4.22
N LEU A 196 -9.66 -21.96 5.24
CA LEU A 196 -9.14 -23.31 5.37
C LEU A 196 -10.27 -24.32 5.56
N PHE A 197 -11.30 -23.98 6.34
CA PHE A 197 -12.46 -24.83 6.55
C PHE A 197 -13.28 -24.99 5.26
N MET A 198 -13.48 -23.91 4.51
CA MET A 198 -14.10 -23.96 3.17
C MET A 198 -13.27 -24.80 2.20
N LEU A 199 -11.95 -24.61 2.16
CA LEU A 199 -11.05 -25.37 1.31
C LEU A 199 -11.06 -26.87 1.66
N PHE A 200 -11.07 -27.20 2.96
CA PHE A 200 -11.17 -28.57 3.45
C PHE A 200 -12.46 -29.23 2.99
N HIS A 201 -13.62 -28.56 3.13
CA HIS A 201 -14.89 -29.07 2.62
C HIS A 201 -14.94 -29.21 1.09
N ILE A 202 -14.21 -28.36 0.35
CA ILE A 202 -14.07 -28.49 -1.11
C ILE A 202 -13.15 -29.67 -1.46
N LEU A 203 -12.10 -29.94 -0.71
CA LEU A 203 -11.14 -31.00 -1.04
C LEU A 203 -11.58 -32.39 -0.54
N PHE A 204 -12.29 -32.46 0.59
CA PHE A 204 -12.72 -33.70 1.25
C PHE A 204 -14.24 -33.73 1.43
N PRO A 205 -15.01 -34.11 0.39
CA PRO A 205 -16.46 -34.29 0.53
C PRO A 205 -16.76 -35.59 1.32
N GLY A 206 -17.20 -35.47 2.57
CA GLY A 206 -17.82 -36.58 3.31
C GLY A 206 -17.13 -37.07 4.59
N SER A 207 -16.26 -36.28 5.23
CA SER A 207 -15.88 -36.49 6.64
C SER A 207 -16.81 -35.75 7.59
#